data_AF-A0A8D8ZUW3-F1
#
_entry.id   AF-A0A8D8ZUW3-F1
#
_cell.length_a   1.000
_cell.length_b   1.000
_cell.length_c   1.000
_cell.angle_alpha   90.00
_cell.angle_beta   90.00
_cell.angle_gamma   90.00
#
_symmetry.space_group_name_H-M   'P 1'
#
loop_
_entity.id
_entity.type
_entity.pdbx_description
1 polymer ?
#
loop_
_entity_poly.entity_id
_entity_poly.type
_entity_poly.pdbx_seq_one_letter_code
_entity_poly.pdbx_strand_id
1 'polypeptide(L)'
;MTERLKLLPKQLAYFLLKNCLGIPKLLYTLRTVPTFLCQDKLCDMDSILHLSLKAILNLNLSDLQWKQASLPVKQGGIGIRSFSDLSLPTFLSSCSGVMPLVSTILNKPVDNVVLNSWTQGVQMWEMKYQEMPEEKTQQRQWDAIILKLKIEQEVVFEDPVDVARMKALQNKESGAWLNVYPSKNIGTLLNDQSFQICIGQRLG
;
A
#
# COMPACT_ATOMS: atom_id res chain seq x y z
N MET A 1 18.73 -0.59 -4.85
CA MET A 1 18.21 0.43 -3.90
C MET A 1 18.20 -0.05 -2.45
N THR A 2 17.91 -1.33 -2.19
CA THR A 2 17.63 -1.85 -0.84
C THR A 2 18.75 -2.69 -0.23
N GLU A 3 19.87 -2.93 -0.92
CA GLU A 3 20.94 -3.80 -0.42
C GLU A 3 21.53 -3.35 0.92
N ARG A 4 21.70 -2.04 1.10
CA ARG A 4 22.23 -1.47 2.35
C ARG A 4 21.25 -1.60 3.53
N LEU A 5 19.96 -1.85 3.29
CA LEU A 5 18.99 -2.07 4.36
C LEU A 5 19.31 -3.35 5.16
N LYS A 6 20.00 -4.31 4.55
CA LYS A 6 20.41 -5.57 5.21
C LYS A 6 21.43 -5.33 6.34
N LEU A 7 22.12 -4.18 6.33
CA LEU A 7 23.13 -3.81 7.32
C LEU A 7 22.50 -3.17 8.58
N LEU A 8 21.20 -2.86 8.55
CA LEU A 8 20.50 -2.23 9.66
C LEU A 8 19.75 -3.28 10.50
N PRO A 9 19.46 -2.97 11.78
CA PRO A 9 18.50 -3.74 12.57
C PRO A 9 17.19 -3.94 11.80
N LYS A 10 16.59 -5.12 11.90
CA LYS A 10 15.50 -5.60 11.02
C LYS A 10 14.29 -4.70 11.08
N GLN A 11 13.89 -4.29 12.28
CA GLN A 11 12.78 -3.35 12.47
C GLN A 11 13.07 -1.99 11.83
N LEU A 12 14.30 -1.48 11.95
CA LEU A 12 14.70 -0.20 11.35
C LEU A 12 14.72 -0.29 9.81
N ALA A 13 15.30 -1.36 9.28
CA ALA A 13 15.30 -1.63 7.84
C ALA A 13 13.88 -1.68 7.28
N TYR A 14 12.98 -2.41 7.94
CA TYR A 14 11.56 -2.48 7.61
C TYR A 14 10.88 -1.10 7.72
N PHE A 15 11.14 -0.34 8.78
CA PHE A 15 10.58 0.99 8.99
C PHE A 15 10.96 1.93 7.86
N LEU A 16 12.24 1.94 7.44
CA LEU A 16 12.71 2.75 6.31
C LEU A 16 12.13 2.27 4.98
N LEU A 17 12.02 0.96 4.78
CA LEU A 17 11.39 0.41 3.58
C LEU A 17 9.95 0.92 3.45
N LYS A 18 9.16 0.79 4.51
CA LYS A 18 7.75 1.19 4.55
C LYS A 18 7.56 2.70 4.43
N ASN A 19 8.30 3.49 5.20
CA ASN A 19 8.03 4.92 5.37
C ASN A 19 8.87 5.85 4.48
N CYS A 20 9.91 5.33 3.80
CA CYS A 20 10.80 6.18 3.01
C CYS A 20 11.06 5.63 1.60
N LEU A 21 11.32 4.34 1.47
CA LEU A 21 11.83 3.75 0.22
C LEU A 21 10.77 3.04 -0.63
N GLY A 22 9.62 2.71 -0.06
CA GLY A 22 8.48 2.15 -0.78
C GLY A 22 7.61 3.23 -1.40
N ILE A 23 6.29 3.19 -1.15
CA ILE A 23 5.32 4.14 -1.71
C ILE A 23 5.77 5.60 -1.56
N PRO A 24 6.24 6.09 -0.39
CA PRO A 24 6.59 7.51 -0.25
C PRO A 24 7.65 7.99 -1.26
N LYS A 25 8.51 7.09 -1.75
CA LYS A 25 9.54 7.42 -2.74
C LYS A 25 8.97 7.75 -4.13
N LEU A 26 7.87 7.11 -4.50
CA LEU A 26 7.26 7.23 -5.83
C LEU A 26 5.87 7.86 -5.81
N LEU A 27 5.32 8.18 -4.64
CA LEU A 27 3.96 8.69 -4.49
C LEU A 27 3.70 9.93 -5.35
N TYR A 28 4.68 10.83 -5.45
CA TYR A 28 4.57 12.01 -6.32
C TYR A 28 4.38 11.61 -7.79
N THR A 29 5.19 10.67 -8.28
CA THR A 29 5.09 10.17 -9.65
C THR A 29 3.77 9.46 -9.90
N LEU A 30 3.32 8.61 -8.97
CA LEU A 30 2.03 7.92 -9.09
C LEU A 30 0.83 8.90 -9.18
N ARG A 31 0.93 10.05 -8.51
CA ARG A 31 -0.13 11.08 -8.51
C ARG A 31 -0.13 11.96 -9.76
N THR A 32 1.02 12.15 -10.39
CA THR A 32 1.20 13.15 -11.46
C THR A 32 1.33 12.54 -12.85
N VAL A 33 1.70 11.27 -12.94
CA VAL A 33 1.88 10.53 -14.19
C VAL A 33 0.87 9.37 -14.22
N PRO A 34 0.25 9.07 -15.38
CA PRO A 34 -0.67 7.93 -15.51
C PRO A 34 0.08 6.58 -15.50
N THR A 35 0.74 6.27 -14.39
CA THR A 35 1.59 5.07 -14.25
C THR A 35 0.79 3.77 -14.34
N PHE A 36 -0.52 3.82 -14.13
CA PHE A 36 -1.43 2.68 -14.33
C PHE A 36 -1.44 2.16 -15.78
N LEU A 37 -0.94 2.94 -16.75
CA LEU A 37 -0.71 2.50 -18.13
C LEU A 37 0.57 1.67 -18.30
N CYS A 38 1.47 1.69 -17.31
CA CYS A 38 2.76 1.00 -17.33
C CYS A 38 2.79 -0.12 -16.28
N GLN A 39 1.79 -1.00 -16.31
CA GLN A 39 1.59 -2.04 -15.30
C GLN A 39 2.80 -2.96 -15.12
N ASP A 40 3.49 -3.32 -16.21
CA ASP A 40 4.70 -4.15 -16.15
C ASP A 40 5.79 -3.54 -15.26
N LYS A 41 5.99 -2.21 -15.35
CA LYS A 41 6.99 -1.50 -14.54
C LYS A 41 6.57 -1.40 -13.07
N LEU A 42 5.27 -1.31 -12.80
CA LEU A 42 4.76 -1.34 -11.43
C LEU A 42 4.95 -2.74 -10.81
N CYS A 43 4.72 -3.80 -11.58
CA CYS A 43 4.99 -5.18 -11.17
C CYS A 43 6.49 -5.42 -10.90
N ASP A 44 7.38 -4.88 -11.73
CA ASP A 44 8.84 -4.93 -11.49
C ASP A 44 9.20 -4.27 -10.14
N MET A 45 8.60 -3.11 -9.86
CA MET A 45 8.81 -2.39 -8.61
C MET A 45 8.25 -3.13 -7.38
N ASP A 46 7.06 -3.72 -7.50
CA ASP A 46 6.46 -4.56 -6.47
C ASP A 46 7.32 -5.80 -6.19
N SER A 47 7.91 -6.38 -7.24
CA SER A 47 8.84 -7.51 -7.13
C SER A 47 10.11 -7.12 -6.38
N ILE A 48 10.66 -5.93 -6.66
CA ILE A 48 11.81 -5.39 -5.90
C ILE A 48 11.43 -5.18 -4.43
N LEU A 49 10.26 -4.64 -4.12
CA LEU A 49 9.78 -4.49 -2.75
C LEU A 49 9.65 -5.84 -2.04
N HIS A 50 9.06 -6.83 -2.71
CA HIS A 50 8.87 -8.17 -2.19
C HIS A 50 10.23 -8.83 -1.87
N LEU A 51 11.18 -8.82 -2.82
CA LEU A 51 12.53 -9.36 -2.62
C LEU A 51 13.28 -8.64 -1.50
N SER A 52 13.12 -7.32 -1.42
CA SER A 52 13.74 -6.51 -0.38
C SER A 52 13.19 -6.85 1.00
N LEU A 53 11.88 -7.02 1.11
CA LEU A 53 11.22 -7.41 2.35
C LEU A 53 11.65 -8.81 2.78
N LYS A 54 11.68 -9.79 1.86
CA LYS A 54 12.19 -11.14 2.10
C LYS A 54 13.63 -11.11 2.65
N ALA A 55 14.49 -10.31 2.02
CA ALA A 55 15.89 -10.21 2.45
C ALA A 55 16.07 -9.48 3.79
N ILE A 56 15.25 -8.47 4.08
CA ILE A 56 15.24 -7.81 5.39
C ILE A 56 14.79 -8.82 6.43
N LEU A 57 13.59 -9.37 6.30
CA LEU A 57 12.98 -10.22 7.33
C LEU A 57 13.58 -11.62 7.41
N ASN A 58 14.33 -12.07 6.41
CA ASN A 58 14.77 -13.46 6.28
C ASN A 58 13.59 -14.46 6.38
N LEU A 59 12.46 -14.10 5.77
CA LEU A 59 11.25 -14.91 5.75
C LEU A 59 10.90 -15.25 4.29
N ASN A 60 10.53 -16.50 4.06
CA ASN A 60 9.98 -16.93 2.79
C ASN A 60 8.47 -16.70 2.80
N LEU A 61 8.04 -15.59 2.20
CA LEU A 61 6.63 -15.28 2.05
C LEU A 61 6.02 -16.05 0.88
N SER A 62 4.94 -16.78 1.15
CA SER A 62 4.01 -17.32 0.15
C SER A 62 3.22 -16.19 -0.52
N ASP A 63 2.53 -16.49 -1.62
CA ASP A 63 1.73 -15.50 -2.32
C ASP A 63 0.60 -14.94 -1.46
N LEU A 64 -0.03 -15.78 -0.63
CA LEU A 64 -1.06 -15.36 0.30
C LEU A 64 -0.49 -14.46 1.40
N GLN A 65 0.66 -14.81 1.98
CA GLN A 65 1.34 -14.00 2.97
C GLN A 65 1.82 -12.66 2.39
N TRP A 66 2.25 -12.64 1.13
CA TRP A 66 2.61 -11.40 0.43
C TRP A 66 1.39 -10.50 0.20
N LYS A 67 0.26 -11.08 -0.25
CA LYS A 67 -1.00 -10.35 -0.37
C LYS A 67 -1.45 -9.79 0.98
N GLN A 68 -1.40 -10.58 2.05
CA GLN A 68 -1.69 -10.11 3.41
C GLN A 68 -0.72 -9.00 3.82
N ALA A 69 0.59 -9.17 3.58
CA ALA A 69 1.62 -8.19 3.93
C ALA A 69 1.37 -6.83 3.25
N SER A 70 0.80 -6.86 2.04
CA SER A 70 0.45 -5.66 1.29
C SER A 70 -0.72 -4.87 1.89
N LEU A 71 -1.53 -5.46 2.77
CA LEU A 71 -2.64 -4.76 3.41
C LEU A 71 -2.13 -3.74 4.44
N PRO A 72 -2.89 -2.66 4.71
CA PRO A 72 -2.64 -1.77 5.82
C PRO A 72 -2.58 -2.52 7.16
N VAL A 73 -1.79 -1.99 8.10
CA VAL A 73 -1.64 -2.57 9.44
C VAL A 73 -3.01 -2.74 10.14
N LYS A 74 -3.92 -1.78 9.97
CA LYS A 74 -5.26 -1.83 10.56
C LYS A 74 -6.16 -2.94 10.00
N GLN A 75 -5.81 -3.48 8.83
CA GLN A 75 -6.56 -4.55 8.16
C GLN A 75 -5.88 -5.92 8.27
N GLY A 76 -4.90 -6.06 9.16
CA GLY A 76 -4.20 -7.33 9.39
C GLY A 76 -2.91 -7.54 8.61
N GLY A 77 -2.54 -6.60 7.73
CA GLY A 77 -1.26 -6.64 7.02
C GLY A 77 -0.10 -6.02 7.79
N ILE A 78 1.03 -5.82 7.12
CA ILE A 78 2.19 -5.07 7.67
C ILE A 78 2.31 -3.66 7.06
N GLY A 79 1.62 -3.40 5.95
CA GLY A 79 1.56 -2.06 5.34
C GLY A 79 2.64 -1.80 4.31
N ILE A 80 3.19 -2.85 3.69
CA ILE A 80 4.04 -2.73 2.50
C ILE A 80 3.12 -2.68 1.27
N ARG A 81 2.48 -1.53 1.04
CA ARG A 81 1.49 -1.36 -0.04
C ARG A 81 2.15 -1.59 -1.41
N SER A 82 1.39 -2.16 -2.33
CA SER A 82 1.78 -2.35 -3.74
C SER A 82 1.65 -1.03 -4.52
N PHE A 83 2.61 -0.78 -5.41
CA PHE A 83 2.56 0.33 -6.35
C PHE A 83 1.45 0.12 -7.38
N SER A 84 1.28 -1.12 -7.85
CA SER A 84 0.21 -1.51 -8.77
C SER A 84 -1.16 -1.14 -8.22
N ASP A 85 -1.45 -1.52 -6.98
CA ASP A 85 -2.72 -1.23 -6.31
C ASP A 85 -2.96 0.27 -6.15
N LEU A 86 -1.90 1.05 -5.90
CA LEU A 86 -2.01 2.47 -5.59
C LEU A 86 -1.96 3.39 -6.82
N SER A 87 -1.47 2.90 -7.96
CA SER A 87 -1.26 3.71 -9.17
C SER A 87 -2.53 4.43 -9.65
N LEU A 88 -3.63 3.70 -9.79
CA LEU A 88 -4.91 4.23 -10.23
C LEU A 88 -5.57 5.17 -9.19
N PRO A 89 -5.76 4.78 -7.91
CA PRO A 89 -6.43 5.64 -6.93
C PRO A 89 -5.63 6.92 -6.62
N THR A 90 -4.31 6.86 -6.62
CA THR A 90 -3.46 8.04 -6.39
C THR A 90 -3.58 9.05 -7.53
N PHE A 91 -3.55 8.59 -8.78
CA PHE A 91 -3.73 9.44 -9.95
C PHE A 91 -5.13 10.07 -10.01
N LEU A 92 -6.18 9.26 -9.85
CA LEU A 92 -7.56 9.73 -9.93
C LEU A 92 -7.89 10.74 -8.82
N SER A 93 -7.46 10.49 -7.59
CA SER A 93 -7.68 11.44 -6.50
C SER A 93 -6.95 12.77 -6.71
N SER A 94 -5.72 12.71 -7.24
CA SER A 94 -4.94 13.91 -7.57
C SER A 94 -5.59 14.74 -8.68
N CYS A 95 -6.03 14.08 -9.77
CA CYS A 95 -6.74 14.76 -10.86
C CYS A 95 -8.02 15.43 -10.37
N SER A 96 -8.83 14.70 -9.60
CA SER A 96 -10.08 15.21 -9.01
C SER A 96 -9.84 16.42 -8.12
N GLY A 97 -8.75 16.41 -7.34
CA GLY A 97 -8.40 17.52 -6.45
C GLY A 97 -7.98 18.79 -7.19
N VAL A 98 -7.38 18.67 -8.38
CA VAL A 98 -6.88 19.80 -9.17
C VAL A 98 -7.92 20.33 -10.17
N MET A 99 -8.95 19.54 -10.51
CA MET A 99 -10.02 19.93 -11.43
C MET A 99 -10.65 21.31 -11.14
N PRO A 100 -11.04 21.65 -9.89
CA PRO A 100 -11.61 22.96 -9.60
C PRO A 100 -10.66 24.11 -9.93
N LEU A 101 -9.38 23.98 -9.56
CA LEU A 101 -8.35 24.98 -9.83
C LEU A 101 -8.14 25.19 -11.34
N VAL A 102 -8.08 24.10 -12.10
CA VAL A 102 -7.91 24.16 -13.56
C VAL A 102 -9.12 24.82 -14.21
N SER A 103 -10.32 24.54 -13.72
CA SER A 103 -11.56 25.16 -14.20
C SER A 103 -11.53 26.69 -14.03
N THR A 104 -11.05 27.16 -12.88
CA THR A 104 -10.88 28.59 -12.57
C THR A 104 -9.83 29.23 -13.47
N ILE A 105 -8.68 28.59 -13.66
CA ILE A 105 -7.59 29.13 -14.48
C ILE A 105 -8.02 29.24 -15.96
N LEU A 106 -8.77 28.26 -16.46
CA LEU A 106 -9.19 28.20 -17.86
C LEU A 106 -10.51 28.95 -18.14
N ASN A 107 -11.18 29.48 -17.11
CA ASN A 107 -12.53 30.04 -17.20
C ASN A 107 -13.52 29.11 -17.94
N LYS A 108 -13.46 27.81 -17.63
CA LYS A 108 -14.36 26.79 -18.17
C LYS A 108 -15.12 26.13 -17.02
N PRO A 109 -16.38 25.70 -17.22
CA PRO A 109 -17.05 24.87 -16.23
C PRO A 109 -16.27 23.57 -16.05
N VAL A 110 -16.31 23.02 -14.83
CA VAL A 110 -15.55 21.81 -14.44
C VAL A 110 -15.80 20.65 -15.40
N ASP A 111 -17.04 20.49 -15.86
CA ASP A 111 -17.44 19.41 -16.77
C ASP A 111 -16.75 19.47 -18.14
N ASN A 112 -16.25 20.66 -18.53
CA ASN A 112 -15.55 20.88 -19.79
C ASN A 112 -14.02 20.83 -19.65
N VAL A 113 -13.50 20.56 -18.45
CA VAL A 113 -12.06 20.38 -18.21
C VAL A 113 -11.68 18.94 -18.50
N VAL A 114 -10.89 18.73 -19.56
CA VAL A 114 -10.32 17.43 -19.88
C VAL A 114 -8.88 17.38 -19.38
N LEU A 115 -8.65 16.59 -18.34
CA LEU A 115 -7.30 16.24 -17.91
C LEU A 115 -6.79 15.03 -18.70
N ASN A 116 -5.52 15.07 -19.09
CA ASN A 116 -4.88 13.98 -19.82
C ASN A 116 -5.02 12.66 -19.05
N SER A 117 -5.44 11.60 -19.74
CA SER A 117 -5.62 10.24 -19.19
C SER A 117 -6.61 10.10 -18.02
N TRP A 118 -7.36 11.15 -17.65
CA TRP A 118 -8.43 11.07 -16.65
C TRP A 118 -9.55 10.12 -17.11
N THR A 119 -10.04 10.31 -18.32
CA THR A 119 -11.12 9.49 -18.90
C THR A 119 -10.72 8.02 -18.98
N GLN A 120 -9.49 7.75 -19.43
CA GLN A 120 -8.92 6.40 -19.46
C GLN A 120 -8.83 5.79 -18.06
N GLY A 121 -8.38 6.56 -17.06
CA GLY A 121 -8.29 6.09 -15.67
C GLY A 121 -9.66 5.76 -15.08
N VAL A 122 -10.68 6.59 -15.34
CA VAL A 122 -12.07 6.34 -14.91
C VAL A 122 -12.63 5.09 -15.59
N GLN A 123 -12.43 4.94 -16.90
CA GLN A 123 -12.84 3.73 -17.62
C GLN A 123 -12.19 2.47 -17.06
N MET A 124 -10.87 2.51 -16.80
CA MET A 124 -10.17 1.39 -16.16
C MET A 124 -10.69 1.11 -14.73
N TRP A 125 -11.08 2.15 -13.99
CA TRP A 125 -11.70 1.99 -12.69
C TRP A 125 -13.04 1.28 -12.80
N GLU A 126 -13.94 1.76 -13.66
CA GLU A 126 -15.28 1.20 -13.85
C GLU A 126 -15.26 -0.24 -14.37
N MET A 127 -14.26 -0.62 -15.17
CA MET A 127 -14.07 -2.00 -15.61
C MET A 127 -13.69 -2.93 -14.45
N LYS A 128 -12.94 -2.43 -13.46
CA LYS A 128 -12.37 -3.24 -12.37
C LYS A 128 -13.20 -3.19 -11.09
N TYR A 129 -13.90 -2.08 -10.86
CA TYR A 129 -14.58 -1.74 -9.62
C TYR A 129 -15.99 -1.23 -9.92
N GLN A 130 -16.98 -1.83 -9.25
CA GLN A 130 -18.39 -1.45 -9.42
C GLN A 130 -18.77 -0.19 -8.62
N GLU A 131 -18.02 0.09 -7.55
CA GLU A 131 -18.27 1.21 -6.64
C GLU A 131 -17.36 2.41 -6.99
N MET A 132 -17.90 3.61 -6.84
CA MET A 132 -17.16 4.88 -6.90
C MET A 132 -17.10 5.50 -5.50
N PRO A 133 -16.02 6.20 -5.13
CA PRO A 133 -15.97 6.90 -3.86
C PRO A 133 -16.90 8.13 -3.86
N GLU A 134 -17.43 8.45 -2.69
CA GLU A 134 -18.24 9.65 -2.46
C GLU A 134 -17.41 10.92 -2.74
N GLU A 135 -16.23 10.98 -2.13
CA GLU A 135 -15.28 12.08 -2.29
C GLU A 135 -14.12 11.67 -3.18
N LYS A 136 -14.26 11.97 -4.48
CA LYS A 136 -13.25 11.67 -5.51
C LYS A 136 -11.90 12.34 -5.24
N THR A 137 -11.86 13.43 -4.47
CA THR A 137 -10.61 14.11 -4.09
C THR A 137 -9.79 13.33 -3.05
N GLN A 138 -10.42 12.41 -2.31
CA GLN A 138 -9.79 11.70 -1.20
C GLN A 138 -9.25 10.33 -1.64
N GLN A 139 -7.93 10.23 -1.83
CA GLN A 139 -7.25 8.96 -2.16
C GLN A 139 -7.65 7.79 -1.26
N ARG A 140 -7.84 8.05 0.04
CA ARG A 140 -8.19 7.02 1.03
C ARG A 140 -9.52 6.32 0.71
N GLN A 141 -10.50 7.04 0.15
CA GLN A 141 -11.79 6.45 -0.20
C GLN A 141 -11.67 5.53 -1.42
N TRP A 142 -10.90 5.92 -2.43
CA TRP A 142 -10.56 5.03 -3.55
C TRP A 142 -9.84 3.77 -3.05
N ASP A 143 -8.79 3.93 -2.23
CA ASP A 143 -8.00 2.80 -1.71
C ASP A 143 -8.85 1.86 -0.85
N ALA A 144 -9.85 2.37 -0.12
CA ALA A 144 -10.76 1.55 0.69
C ALA A 144 -11.56 0.55 -0.15
N ILE A 145 -12.00 0.93 -1.35
CA ILE A 145 -12.75 0.04 -2.26
C ILE A 145 -11.84 -1.10 -2.74
N ILE A 146 -10.61 -0.77 -3.14
CA ILE A 146 -9.61 -1.77 -3.56
C ILE A 146 -9.33 -2.75 -2.42
N LEU A 147 -9.11 -2.23 -1.22
CA LEU A 147 -8.79 -3.03 -0.04
C LEU A 147 -9.92 -3.95 0.37
N LYS A 148 -11.17 -3.49 0.32
CA LYS A 148 -12.35 -4.31 0.60
C LYS A 148 -12.38 -5.54 -0.31
N LEU A 149 -12.28 -5.33 -1.62
CA LEU A 149 -12.28 -6.42 -2.60
C LEU A 149 -11.08 -7.35 -2.44
N LYS A 150 -9.90 -6.79 -2.18
CA LYS A 150 -8.68 -7.59 -1.97
C LYS A 150 -8.80 -8.51 -0.76
N ILE A 151 -9.38 -8.04 0.34
CA ILE A 151 -9.61 -8.85 1.54
C ILE A 151 -10.64 -9.95 1.28
N GLU A 152 -11.72 -9.62 0.57
CA GLU A 152 -12.81 -10.57 0.29
C GLU A 152 -12.43 -11.65 -0.74
N GLN A 153 -11.58 -11.32 -1.73
CA GLN A 153 -11.32 -12.18 -2.88
C GLN A 153 -9.91 -12.79 -2.90
N GLU A 154 -8.89 -12.06 -2.43
CA GLU A 154 -7.49 -12.48 -2.58
C GLU A 154 -6.84 -12.94 -1.28
N VAL A 155 -7.31 -12.46 -0.13
CA VAL A 155 -6.76 -12.77 1.20
C VAL A 155 -7.75 -13.63 1.97
N VAL A 156 -8.06 -14.80 1.41
CA VAL A 156 -8.98 -15.79 1.96
C VAL A 156 -8.17 -16.94 2.57
N PHE A 157 -8.54 -17.33 3.79
CA PHE A 157 -7.92 -18.43 4.52
C PHE A 157 -8.93 -19.55 4.72
N GLU A 158 -8.51 -20.79 4.47
CA GLU A 158 -9.34 -21.98 4.68
C GLU A 158 -9.30 -22.45 6.14
N ASP A 159 -8.15 -22.31 6.80
CA ASP A 159 -7.96 -22.73 8.18
C ASP A 159 -8.69 -21.77 9.16
N PRO A 160 -9.59 -22.29 10.02
CA PRO A 160 -10.22 -21.51 11.08
C PRO A 160 -9.24 -20.75 11.99
N VAL A 161 -8.03 -21.29 12.20
CA VAL A 161 -6.98 -20.64 13.00
C VAL A 161 -6.49 -19.36 12.33
N ASP A 162 -6.26 -19.41 11.01
CA ASP A 162 -5.83 -18.25 10.24
C ASP A 162 -6.93 -17.19 10.11
N VAL A 163 -8.19 -17.63 9.97
CA VAL A 163 -9.34 -16.71 9.99
C VAL A 163 -9.43 -15.99 11.34
N ALA A 164 -9.25 -16.72 12.45
CA ALA A 164 -9.24 -16.13 13.80
C ALA A 164 -8.05 -15.17 13.99
N ARG A 165 -6.85 -15.56 13.52
CA ARG A 165 -5.64 -14.71 13.49
C ARG A 165 -5.94 -13.41 12.75
N MET A 166 -6.45 -13.48 11.52
CA MET A 166 -6.76 -12.28 10.74
C MET A 166 -7.73 -11.34 11.43
N LYS A 167 -8.80 -11.86 12.03
CA LYS A 167 -9.75 -11.06 12.82
C LYS A 167 -9.07 -10.41 14.02
N ALA A 168 -8.21 -11.15 14.74
CA ALA A 168 -7.45 -10.61 15.86
C ALA A 168 -6.50 -9.48 15.43
N LEU A 169 -5.88 -9.59 14.25
CA LEU A 169 -4.97 -8.58 13.71
C LEU A 169 -5.66 -7.30 13.21
N GLN A 170 -6.99 -7.29 13.12
CA GLN A 170 -7.80 -6.11 12.80
C GLN A 170 -8.21 -5.34 14.07
N ASN A 171 -8.01 -5.93 15.26
CA ASN A 171 -8.28 -5.21 16.51
C ASN A 171 -7.38 -4.00 16.65
N LYS A 172 -7.92 -2.98 17.33
CA LYS A 172 -7.21 -1.76 17.68
C LYS A 172 -5.91 -2.09 18.41
N GLU A 173 -4.83 -1.37 18.08
CA GLU A 173 -3.47 -1.53 18.64
C GLU A 173 -2.73 -2.85 18.35
N SER A 174 -3.35 -3.87 17.75
CA SER A 174 -2.70 -5.17 17.44
C SER A 174 -1.42 -5.03 16.58
N GLY A 175 -1.33 -3.96 15.79
CA GLY A 175 -0.18 -3.62 14.96
C GLY A 175 0.53 -2.33 15.35
N ALA A 176 0.31 -1.78 16.55
CA ALA A 176 0.92 -0.50 16.97
C ALA A 176 2.46 -0.53 16.87
N TRP A 177 3.06 -1.65 17.24
CA TRP A 177 4.51 -1.91 17.16
C TRP A 177 5.09 -1.85 15.74
N LEU A 178 4.27 -1.97 14.69
CA LEU A 178 4.69 -1.82 13.28
C LEU A 178 4.71 -0.37 12.80
N ASN A 179 4.15 0.55 13.59
CA ASN A 179 4.08 1.97 13.28
C ASN A 179 4.95 2.81 14.22
N VAL A 180 5.51 2.21 15.28
CA VAL A 180 6.40 2.90 16.21
C VAL A 180 7.74 3.24 15.54
N TYR A 181 8.31 4.39 15.91
CA TYR A 181 9.66 4.75 15.52
C TYR A 181 10.67 3.84 16.25
N PRO A 182 11.51 3.06 15.54
CA PRO A 182 12.46 2.15 16.17
C PRO A 182 13.67 2.90 16.73
N SER A 183 13.79 2.95 18.07
CA SER A 183 14.89 3.63 18.75
C SER A 183 15.28 2.93 20.03
N LYS A 184 16.60 2.75 20.23
CA LYS A 184 17.17 2.17 21.45
C LYS A 184 16.93 3.07 22.65
N ASN A 185 17.01 4.39 22.48
CA ASN A 185 16.97 5.34 23.58
C ASN A 185 15.60 5.41 24.27
N ILE A 186 14.53 5.10 23.54
CA ILE A 186 13.14 5.09 24.06
C ILE A 186 12.59 3.66 24.20
N GLY A 187 13.43 2.63 24.05
CA GLY A 187 13.04 1.24 24.25
C GLY A 187 12.08 0.65 23.21
N THR A 188 11.91 1.30 22.05
CA THR A 188 10.98 0.85 20.99
C THR A 188 11.64 -0.01 19.92
N LEU A 189 12.98 -0.12 19.95
CA LEU A 189 13.72 -1.01 19.07
C LEU A 189 13.67 -2.45 19.60
N LEU A 190 12.96 -3.31 18.89
CA LEU A 190 12.97 -4.75 19.07
C LEU A 190 14.28 -5.34 18.56
N ASN A 191 14.73 -6.42 19.20
CA ASN A 191 15.82 -7.22 18.65
C ASN A 191 15.37 -7.87 17.33
N ASP A 192 16.34 -8.28 16.51
CA ASP A 192 16.08 -8.79 15.17
C ASP A 192 15.23 -10.06 15.17
N GLN A 193 15.54 -11.02 16.06
CA GLN A 193 14.83 -12.30 16.15
C GLN A 193 13.37 -12.14 16.59
N SER A 194 13.12 -11.36 17.65
CA SER A 194 11.77 -11.06 18.13
C SER A 194 10.96 -10.34 17.06
N PHE A 195 11.56 -9.36 16.37
CA PHE A 195 10.86 -8.68 15.26
C PHE A 195 10.48 -9.67 14.15
N GLN A 196 11.40 -10.54 13.73
CA GLN A 196 11.15 -11.55 12.70
C GLN A 196 10.07 -12.54 13.11
N ILE A 197 10.12 -13.06 14.35
CA ILE A 197 9.12 -13.99 14.89
C ILE A 197 7.74 -13.32 14.94
N CYS A 198 7.66 -12.08 15.43
CA CYS A 198 6.40 -11.34 15.48
C CYS A 198 5.82 -11.09 14.08
N ILE A 199 6.66 -10.80 13.07
CA ILE A 199 6.18 -10.67 11.68
C ILE A 199 5.72 -12.03 11.14
N GLY A 200 6.48 -13.10 11.38
CA GLY A 200 6.12 -14.46 10.98
C GLY A 200 4.75 -14.86 11.54
N GLN A 201 4.56 -14.76 12.86
CA GLN A 201 3.29 -15.03 13.52
C GLN A 201 2.14 -14.16 13.01
N ARG A 202 2.43 -12.90 12.64
CA ARG A 202 1.41 -12.02 12.06
C ARG A 202 1.00 -12.46 10.66
N LEU A 203 1.90 -12.98 9.85
CA LEU A 203 1.62 -13.41 8.47
C LEU A 203 1.17 -14.87 8.37
N GLY A 204 1.36 -15.66 9.42
CA GLY A 204 0.91 -17.05 9.55
C GLY A 204 1.96 -18.00 9.06
#